data_AF-A0A7Z9DXL7-F1
#
_entry.id   AF-A0A7Z9DXL7-F1
#
_cell.length_a   1.000
_cell.length_b   1.000
_cell.length_c   1.000
_cell.angle_alpha   90.00
_cell.angle_beta   90.00
_cell.angle_gamma   90.00
#
_symmetry.space_group_name_H-M   'P 1'
#
loop_
_entity.id
_entity.type
_entity.pdbx_description
1 polymer ?
#
loop_
_entity_poly.entity_id
_entity_poly.type
_entity_poly.pdbx_seq_one_letter_code
_entity_poly.pdbx_strand_id
1 'polypeptide(L)'
;MMSGCTEVIKKELLDRAELYQTGSEDSNYLEQLFKLKLLPDFIIDGLNFMPPLNNIRYLKPPSSLLEEPLSTLVKKNHLSSLFEIAYQPHKPGILWEKISQLPHEIRLLLAAHCQTPTVILQGLLYDIEAQIRTIAAQSLIKTPEGTGYLIGYYAKTAPPVISAIILLHPQTSPSILAAMTEQVKCVHCWLVKYAIAQHPNTPISVLKTLAVDSHPQVQDAAKIQLQGYSKSSVISA
;
A
#
# COMPACT_ATOMS: atom_id res chain seq x y z
N MET A 1 -5.82 -29.22 6.04
CA MET A 1 -4.71 -29.67 5.17
C MET A 1 -4.46 -28.77 3.96
N MET A 2 -5.36 -27.84 3.59
CA MET A 2 -5.14 -26.91 2.46
C MET A 2 -4.34 -25.63 2.80
N SER A 3 -4.16 -25.25 4.07
CA SER A 3 -3.47 -24.00 4.44
C SER A 3 -1.94 -24.08 4.27
N GLY A 4 -1.34 -25.27 4.45
CA GLY A 4 0.11 -25.44 4.35
C GLY A 4 0.65 -25.33 2.92
N CYS A 5 -0.15 -25.72 1.92
CA CYS A 5 0.26 -25.64 0.51
C CYS A 5 0.33 -24.18 0.03
N THR A 6 -0.61 -23.34 0.46
CA THR A 6 -0.69 -21.93 0.06
C THR A 6 0.46 -21.10 0.63
N GLU A 7 0.85 -21.37 1.89
CA GLU A 7 1.96 -20.65 2.53
C GLU A 7 3.33 -21.04 1.96
N VAL A 8 3.53 -22.31 1.58
CA VAL A 8 4.75 -22.76 0.90
C VAL A 8 4.86 -22.11 -0.49
N ILE A 9 3.76 -22.02 -1.24
CA ILE A 9 3.73 -21.35 -2.54
C ILE A 9 3.98 -19.85 -2.39
N LYS A 10 3.36 -19.18 -1.41
CA LYS A 10 3.55 -17.75 -1.13
C LYS A 10 5.00 -17.45 -0.75
N LYS A 11 5.60 -18.25 0.13
CA LYS A 11 7.00 -18.11 0.52
C LYS A 11 7.96 -18.32 -0.65
N GLU A 12 7.78 -19.39 -1.43
CA GLU A 12 8.60 -19.65 -2.62
C GLU A 12 8.51 -18.49 -3.64
N LEU A 13 7.33 -17.93 -3.83
CA LEU A 13 7.14 -16.78 -4.71
C LEU A 13 7.85 -15.54 -4.14
N LEU A 14 7.77 -15.25 -2.85
CA LEU A 14 8.47 -14.11 -2.20
C LEU A 14 10.00 -14.28 -2.21
N ASP A 15 10.51 -15.47 -1.88
CA ASP A 15 11.94 -15.80 -1.91
C ASP A 15 12.49 -15.67 -3.34
N ARG A 16 11.71 -16.09 -4.36
CA ARG A 16 12.05 -15.85 -5.77
C ARG A 16 12.05 -14.37 -6.13
N ALA A 17 11.11 -13.58 -5.61
CA ALA A 17 11.03 -12.14 -5.83
C ALA A 17 12.27 -11.37 -5.33
N GLU A 18 12.85 -11.78 -4.20
CA GLU A 18 14.13 -11.24 -3.71
C GLU A 18 15.33 -11.66 -4.59
N LEU A 19 15.25 -12.84 -5.23
CA LEU A 19 16.29 -13.39 -6.12
C LEU A 19 16.26 -12.82 -7.55
N TYR A 20 15.22 -12.10 -7.96
CA TYR A 20 15.10 -11.52 -9.31
C TYR A 20 15.94 -10.24 -9.50
N GLN A 21 17.26 -10.33 -9.28
CA GLN A 21 18.22 -9.32 -9.74
C GLN A 21 18.68 -9.55 -11.19
N THR A 22 18.31 -10.66 -11.84
CA THR A 22 18.94 -11.09 -13.10
C THR A 22 17.99 -11.42 -14.26
N GLY A 23 16.69 -11.16 -14.15
CA GLY A 23 15.76 -11.21 -15.30
C GLY A 23 15.46 -12.62 -15.83
N SER A 24 14.73 -13.45 -15.07
CA SER A 24 14.07 -14.64 -15.66
C SER A 24 12.67 -14.28 -16.20
N GLU A 25 12.32 -14.94 -17.29
CA GLU A 25 11.35 -14.54 -18.32
C GLU A 25 9.87 -14.84 -18.02
N ASP A 26 9.50 -15.21 -16.80
CA ASP A 26 8.10 -15.59 -16.54
C ASP A 26 7.21 -14.35 -16.38
N SER A 27 6.72 -13.82 -17.51
CA SER A 27 5.72 -12.74 -17.60
C SER A 27 4.42 -13.06 -16.85
N ASN A 28 4.14 -14.33 -16.62
CA ASN A 28 2.99 -14.81 -15.85
C ASN A 28 3.20 -14.72 -14.33
N TYR A 29 4.41 -14.40 -13.84
CA TYR A 29 4.72 -14.39 -12.41
C TYR A 29 4.00 -13.27 -11.64
N LEU A 30 4.08 -12.01 -12.10
CA LEU A 30 3.33 -10.91 -11.48
C LEU A 30 1.81 -11.08 -11.60
N GLU A 31 1.36 -11.65 -12.72
CA GLU A 31 -0.05 -11.93 -12.94
C GLU A 31 -0.54 -13.08 -12.03
N GLN A 32 0.25 -14.12 -11.81
CA GLN A 32 -0.02 -15.17 -10.81
C GLN A 32 -0.01 -14.60 -9.40
N LEU A 33 0.97 -13.75 -9.05
CA LEU A 33 0.98 -13.05 -7.76
C LEU A 33 -0.33 -12.27 -7.56
N PHE A 34 -0.71 -11.45 -8.53
CA PHE A 34 -1.93 -10.67 -8.49
C PHE A 34 -3.21 -11.53 -8.46
N LYS A 35 -3.30 -12.57 -9.31
CA LYS A 35 -4.44 -13.53 -9.42
C LYS A 35 -4.60 -14.42 -8.20
N LEU A 36 -3.52 -14.75 -7.51
CA LEU A 36 -3.55 -15.45 -6.22
C LEU A 36 -4.22 -14.60 -5.12
N LYS A 37 -4.69 -13.38 -5.46
CA LYS A 37 -5.03 -12.34 -4.50
C LYS A 37 -3.89 -12.19 -3.51
N LEU A 38 -2.65 -12.24 -4.00
CA LEU A 38 -1.50 -11.79 -3.22
C LEU A 38 -1.41 -10.26 -3.22
N LEU A 39 -2.56 -9.59 -3.16
CA LEU A 39 -2.79 -8.66 -2.06
C LEU A 39 -3.25 -9.51 -0.88
N PRO A 40 -2.34 -10.27 -0.27
CA PRO A 40 -2.66 -11.17 0.80
C PRO A 40 -3.11 -10.33 1.99
N ASP A 41 -3.44 -11.07 3.01
CA ASP A 41 -3.06 -10.75 4.37
C ASP A 41 -1.51 -10.43 4.50
N PHE A 42 -0.82 -9.79 3.54
CA PHE A 42 0.61 -9.40 3.63
C PHE A 42 0.85 -7.89 3.65
N ILE A 43 -0.20 -7.10 3.48
CA ILE A 43 -0.27 -5.86 4.25
C ILE A 43 -0.57 -6.23 5.72
N ILE A 44 -1.03 -7.46 5.99
CA ILE A 44 -1.15 -8.03 7.34
C ILE A 44 0.19 -8.61 7.84
N ASP A 45 1.05 -9.15 6.96
CA ASP A 45 2.48 -9.46 7.21
C ASP A 45 3.43 -8.26 6.99
N GLY A 46 3.25 -7.19 7.78
CA GLY A 46 4.40 -6.41 8.27
C GLY A 46 5.30 -7.24 9.22
N LEU A 47 5.46 -8.54 8.94
CA LEU A 47 6.04 -9.59 9.78
C LEU A 47 7.24 -10.23 9.07
N ASN A 48 8.43 -9.80 9.47
CA ASN A 48 9.32 -10.73 10.15
C ASN A 48 9.48 -10.11 11.55
N PHE A 49 8.75 -10.58 12.57
CA PHE A 49 9.12 -11.77 13.33
C PHE A 49 7.93 -12.71 13.61
N MET A 50 8.10 -13.99 13.24
CA MET A 50 7.28 -15.15 13.61
C MET A 50 7.20 -15.39 15.15
N PRO A 51 6.21 -16.16 15.70
CA PRO A 51 5.43 -17.22 15.05
C PRO A 51 3.89 -17.17 15.37
N PRO A 52 3.13 -18.27 15.17
CA PRO A 52 1.84 -18.29 14.49
C PRO A 52 0.69 -17.61 15.27
N LEU A 53 -0.30 -17.15 14.50
CA LEU A 53 -1.51 -16.39 14.84
C LEU A 53 -2.49 -17.06 15.84
N ASN A 54 -2.02 -17.45 17.02
CA ASN A 54 -2.87 -17.92 18.13
C ASN A 54 -3.14 -16.85 19.21
N ASN A 55 -2.58 -15.63 19.08
CA ASN A 55 -2.56 -14.61 20.14
C ASN A 55 -3.20 -13.25 19.76
N ILE A 56 -4.29 -13.24 18.98
CA ILE A 56 -4.94 -12.00 18.48
C ILE A 56 -5.57 -11.14 19.59
N ARG A 57 -5.72 -11.67 20.82
CA ARG A 57 -6.22 -10.90 21.99
C ARG A 57 -5.34 -9.72 22.40
N TYR A 58 -4.07 -9.69 21.99
CA TYR A 58 -3.11 -8.68 22.45
C TYR A 58 -2.95 -7.48 21.50
N LEU A 59 -3.54 -7.52 20.30
CA LEU A 59 -3.31 -6.49 19.29
C LEU A 59 -4.25 -5.30 19.40
N LYS A 60 -5.52 -5.50 19.75
CA LYS A 60 -6.48 -4.40 19.85
C LYS A 60 -6.66 -3.96 21.31
N PRO A 61 -6.82 -2.65 21.55
CA PRO A 61 -7.24 -2.19 22.87
C PRO A 61 -8.59 -2.82 23.24
N PRO A 62 -8.91 -2.95 24.54
CA PRO A 62 -10.19 -3.49 25.01
C PRO A 62 -11.37 -2.89 24.24
N SER A 63 -12.32 -3.73 23.79
CA SER A 63 -13.49 -3.29 23.02
C SER A 63 -14.26 -2.15 23.70
N SER A 64 -14.33 -2.17 25.03
CA SER A 64 -14.96 -1.11 25.82
C SER A 64 -14.35 0.28 25.60
N LEU A 65 -13.05 0.39 25.31
CA LEU A 65 -12.39 1.66 25.00
C LEU A 65 -12.63 2.12 23.55
N LEU A 66 -12.98 1.19 22.66
CA LEU A 66 -13.32 1.49 21.27
C LEU A 66 -14.81 1.85 21.08
N GLU A 67 -15.64 1.52 22.06
CA GLU A 67 -17.06 1.89 22.11
C GLU A 67 -17.28 3.31 22.66
N GLU A 68 -16.31 3.88 23.39
CA GLU A 68 -16.37 5.27 23.83
C GLU A 68 -16.30 6.22 22.61
N PRO A 69 -17.14 7.27 22.54
CA PRO A 69 -17.06 8.26 21.46
C PRO A 69 -15.67 8.91 21.41
N LEU A 70 -15.13 9.12 20.21
CA LEU A 70 -13.80 9.73 20.04
C LEU A 70 -13.69 11.09 20.74
N SER A 71 -14.77 11.86 20.77
CA SER A 71 -14.83 13.17 21.45
C SER A 71 -14.58 13.07 22.95
N THR A 72 -15.04 12.00 23.60
CA THR A 72 -14.78 11.71 25.01
C THR A 72 -13.32 11.35 25.21
N LEU A 73 -12.78 10.48 24.34
CA LEU A 73 -11.38 10.08 24.38
C LEU A 73 -10.44 11.28 24.24
N VAL A 74 -10.74 12.18 23.29
CA VAL A 74 -9.97 13.39 23.02
C VAL A 74 -9.92 14.28 24.25
N LYS A 75 -11.07 14.48 24.94
CA LYS A 75 -11.13 15.31 26.15
C LYS A 75 -10.37 14.67 27.31
N LYS A 76 -10.61 13.38 27.58
CA LYS A 76 -10.03 12.65 28.72
C LYS A 76 -8.50 12.58 28.66
N ASN A 77 -7.93 12.52 27.46
CA ASN A 77 -6.49 12.40 27.24
C ASN A 77 -5.85 13.69 26.75
N HIS A 78 -6.53 14.84 26.87
CA HIS A 78 -6.01 16.16 26.48
C HIS A 78 -5.51 16.25 25.02
N LEU A 79 -6.16 15.51 24.10
CA LEU A 79 -5.76 15.43 22.68
C LEU A 79 -6.33 16.55 21.81
N SER A 80 -7.05 17.53 22.39
CA SER A 80 -7.69 18.61 21.61
C SER A 80 -6.70 19.31 20.68
N SER A 81 -5.50 19.62 21.19
CA SER A 81 -4.46 20.29 20.41
C SER A 81 -3.88 19.44 19.28
N LEU A 82 -3.95 18.10 19.38
CA LEU A 82 -3.55 17.19 18.31
C LEU A 82 -4.60 17.22 17.19
N PHE A 83 -5.88 17.13 17.57
CA PHE A 83 -6.99 17.13 16.62
C PHE A 83 -7.15 18.48 15.92
N GLU A 84 -6.91 19.60 16.61
CA GLU A 84 -6.87 20.92 15.98
C GLU A 84 -5.79 21.02 14.88
N ILE A 85 -4.61 20.43 15.12
CA ILE A 85 -3.52 20.38 14.12
C ILE A 85 -3.84 19.41 12.99
N ALA A 86 -4.53 18.30 13.27
CA ALA A 86 -4.95 17.34 12.26
C ALA A 86 -5.81 18.00 11.15
N TYR A 87 -6.60 19.03 11.51
CA TYR A 87 -7.40 19.79 10.55
C TYR A 87 -6.65 20.96 9.90
N GLN A 88 -5.33 21.11 10.12
CA GLN A 88 -4.49 22.14 9.51
C GLN A 88 -3.59 21.54 8.41
N PRO A 89 -3.86 21.81 7.12
CA PRO A 89 -3.19 21.13 5.99
C PRO A 89 -1.71 21.48 5.79
N HIS A 90 -1.17 22.49 6.49
CA HIS A 90 0.13 23.07 6.16
C HIS A 90 1.33 22.52 6.96
N LYS A 91 1.13 21.65 7.97
CA LYS A 91 2.23 21.18 8.84
C LYS A 91 2.10 19.72 9.34
N PRO A 92 2.12 18.72 8.45
CA PRO A 92 2.06 17.31 8.86
C PRO A 92 3.21 16.89 9.79
N GLY A 93 4.38 17.52 9.69
CA GLY A 93 5.52 17.23 10.58
C GLY A 93 5.24 17.50 12.06
N ILE A 94 4.52 18.58 12.39
CA ILE A 94 4.14 18.89 13.78
C ILE A 94 3.12 17.86 14.29
N LEU A 95 2.21 17.42 13.42
CA LEU A 95 1.26 16.37 13.78
C LEU A 95 2.01 15.08 14.15
N TRP A 96 2.99 14.66 13.33
CA TRP A 96 3.78 13.46 13.58
C TRP A 96 4.64 13.56 14.84
N GLU A 97 5.26 14.71 15.10
CA GLU A 97 5.99 14.97 16.34
C GLU A 97 5.09 14.83 17.57
N LYS A 98 3.88 15.39 17.52
CA LYS A 98 2.93 15.23 18.62
C LYS A 98 2.46 13.79 18.78
N ILE A 99 2.20 13.08 17.68
CA ILE A 99 1.81 11.66 17.72
C ILE A 99 2.92 10.84 18.38
N SER A 100 4.18 11.03 18.02
CA SER A 100 5.30 10.24 18.57
C SER A 100 5.54 10.47 20.06
N GLN A 101 5.14 11.63 20.59
CA GLN A 101 5.22 11.95 22.02
C GLN A 101 4.06 11.35 22.84
N LEU A 102 3.02 10.80 22.20
CA LEU A 102 1.90 10.18 22.91
C LEU A 102 2.31 8.84 23.55
N PRO A 103 1.73 8.52 24.73
CA PRO A 103 1.86 7.19 25.31
C PRO A 103 1.42 6.10 24.33
N HIS A 104 2.08 4.95 24.38
CA HIS A 104 1.79 3.79 23.53
C HIS A 104 0.30 3.44 23.51
N GLU A 105 -0.36 3.43 24.67
CA GLU A 105 -1.76 3.07 24.83
C GLU A 105 -2.68 4.02 24.03
N ILE A 106 -2.33 5.31 23.99
CA ILE A 106 -3.08 6.31 23.24
C ILE A 106 -2.86 6.16 21.74
N ARG A 107 -1.61 5.95 21.30
CA ARG A 107 -1.30 5.71 19.89
C ARG A 107 -2.01 4.46 19.36
N LEU A 108 -1.99 3.39 20.14
CA LEU A 108 -2.69 2.14 19.85
C LEU A 108 -4.21 2.35 19.76
N LEU A 109 -4.78 3.11 20.68
CA LEU A 109 -6.20 3.40 20.69
C LEU A 109 -6.62 4.27 19.51
N LEU A 110 -5.86 5.31 19.19
CA LEU A 110 -6.08 6.13 17.99
C LEU A 110 -6.00 5.29 16.71
N ALA A 111 -5.03 4.37 16.60
CA ALA A 111 -4.92 3.48 15.45
C ALA A 111 -6.16 2.59 15.27
N ALA A 112 -6.72 2.08 16.37
CA ALA A 112 -7.82 1.12 16.35
C ALA A 112 -9.22 1.78 16.26
N HIS A 113 -9.36 3.04 16.66
CA HIS A 113 -10.64 3.71 16.77
C HIS A 113 -11.23 4.07 15.39
N CYS A 114 -12.48 3.67 15.12
CA CYS A 114 -13.09 3.75 13.79
C CYS A 114 -13.35 5.18 13.29
N GLN A 115 -13.46 6.14 14.21
CA GLN A 115 -13.65 7.56 13.89
C GLN A 115 -12.34 8.36 13.85
N THR A 116 -11.17 7.73 14.03
CA THR A 116 -9.89 8.44 13.97
C THR A 116 -9.70 9.05 12.57
N PRO A 117 -9.43 10.35 12.46
CA PRO A 117 -9.20 11.01 11.18
C PRO A 117 -8.10 10.35 10.36
N THR A 118 -8.31 10.25 9.04
CA THR A 118 -7.36 9.66 8.08
C THR A 118 -5.94 10.21 8.28
N VAL A 119 -5.78 11.52 8.44
CA VAL A 119 -4.47 12.18 8.63
C VAL A 119 -3.72 11.73 9.88
N ILE A 120 -4.43 11.39 10.97
CA ILE A 120 -3.80 10.86 12.19
C ILE A 120 -3.36 9.41 11.93
N LEU A 121 -4.22 8.60 11.29
CA LEU A 121 -3.87 7.23 10.91
C LEU A 121 -2.66 7.19 9.95
N GLN A 122 -2.58 8.14 9.01
CA GLN A 122 -1.42 8.30 8.12
C GLN A 122 -0.13 8.54 8.90
N GLY A 123 -0.18 9.35 9.96
CA GLY A 123 0.97 9.55 10.85
C GLY A 123 1.37 8.29 11.62
N LEU A 124 0.39 7.51 12.07
CA LEU A 124 0.63 6.25 12.78
C LEU A 124 1.22 5.14 11.89
N LEU A 125 1.30 5.32 10.57
CA LEU A 125 2.07 4.43 9.69
C LEU A 125 3.58 4.58 9.86
N TYR A 126 4.05 5.70 10.42
CA TYR A 126 5.46 5.95 10.72
C TYR A 126 5.81 5.65 12.17
N ASP A 127 4.89 5.03 12.90
CA ASP A 127 5.08 4.68 14.30
C ASP A 127 6.26 3.73 14.49
N ILE A 128 7.00 3.89 15.59
CA ILE A 128 8.13 3.04 15.94
C ILE A 128 7.71 1.57 16.13
N GLU A 129 6.49 1.33 16.60
CA GLU A 129 5.98 0.02 16.94
C GLU A 129 5.16 -0.60 15.79
N ALA A 130 5.55 -1.81 15.40
CA ALA A 130 4.92 -2.52 14.29
C ALA A 130 3.41 -2.72 14.49
N GLN A 131 2.99 -3.02 15.72
CA GLN A 131 1.59 -3.20 16.08
C GLN A 131 0.74 -1.98 15.70
N ILE A 132 1.19 -0.77 16.04
CA ILE A 132 0.46 0.47 15.75
C ILE A 132 0.38 0.69 14.23
N ARG A 133 1.49 0.49 13.52
CA ARG A 133 1.51 0.61 12.04
C ARG A 133 0.51 -0.34 11.39
N THR A 134 0.49 -1.61 11.81
CA THR A 134 -0.43 -2.62 11.28
C THR A 134 -1.88 -2.24 11.50
N ILE A 135 -2.24 -1.79 12.71
CA ILE A 135 -3.62 -1.43 13.03
C ILE A 135 -4.04 -0.16 12.31
N ALA A 136 -3.15 0.83 12.19
CA ALA A 136 -3.42 2.05 11.43
C ALA A 136 -3.69 1.73 9.96
N ALA A 137 -2.90 0.85 9.34
CA ALA A 137 -3.14 0.37 7.98
C ALA A 137 -4.50 -0.35 7.84
N GLN A 138 -4.85 -1.23 8.80
CA GLN A 138 -6.15 -1.91 8.82
C GLN A 138 -7.33 -0.95 9.02
N SER A 139 -7.12 0.18 9.69
CA SER A 139 -8.15 1.22 9.82
C SER A 139 -8.27 2.05 8.56
N LEU A 140 -7.16 2.41 7.91
CA LEU A 140 -7.13 3.19 6.66
C LEU A 140 -7.82 2.46 5.48
N ILE A 141 -7.63 1.15 5.35
CA ILE A 141 -8.21 0.39 4.22
C ILE A 141 -9.74 0.32 4.24
N LYS A 142 -10.38 0.71 5.35
CA LYS A 142 -11.85 0.75 5.48
C LYS A 142 -12.47 1.91 4.71
N THR A 143 -11.68 2.91 4.32
CA THR A 143 -12.18 4.06 3.55
C THR A 143 -11.47 4.15 2.20
N PRO A 144 -12.16 4.63 1.13
CA PRO A 144 -11.51 4.84 -0.17
C PRO A 144 -10.33 5.82 -0.10
N GLU A 145 -10.46 6.89 0.69
CA GLU A 145 -9.40 7.89 0.90
C GLU A 145 -8.17 7.26 1.57
N GLY A 146 -8.38 6.48 2.63
CA GLY A 146 -7.29 5.80 3.33
C GLY A 146 -6.63 4.73 2.47
N THR A 147 -7.42 4.01 1.66
CA THR A 147 -6.90 3.03 0.69
C THR A 147 -6.02 3.71 -0.36
N GLY A 148 -6.47 4.82 -0.94
CA GLY A 148 -5.68 5.61 -1.89
C GLY A 148 -4.35 6.09 -1.29
N TYR A 149 -4.37 6.54 -0.04
CA TYR A 149 -3.14 6.91 0.67
C TYR A 149 -2.19 5.72 0.85
N LEU A 150 -2.69 4.57 1.31
CA LEU A 150 -1.87 3.37 1.52
C LEU A 150 -1.21 2.89 0.23
N ILE A 151 -1.94 2.90 -0.90
CA ILE A 151 -1.40 2.58 -2.21
C ILE A 151 -0.23 3.53 -2.52
N GLY A 152 -0.45 4.84 -2.39
CA GLY A 152 0.60 5.83 -2.67
C GLY A 152 1.80 5.75 -1.72
N TYR A 153 1.57 5.42 -0.45
CA TYR A 153 2.62 5.24 0.56
C TYR A 153 3.48 4.03 0.22
N TYR A 154 2.88 2.83 0.14
CA TYR A 154 3.64 1.61 -0.05
C TYR A 154 4.21 1.48 -1.46
N ALA A 155 3.57 2.03 -2.50
CA ALA A 155 4.16 2.07 -3.83
C ALA A 155 5.55 2.75 -3.79
N LYS A 156 5.71 3.80 -2.98
CA LYS A 156 6.94 4.59 -2.86
C LYS A 156 7.97 4.01 -1.89
N THR A 157 7.51 3.36 -0.82
CA THR A 157 8.39 2.95 0.30
C THR A 157 8.71 1.46 0.31
N ALA A 158 7.92 0.62 -0.34
CA ALA A 158 8.10 -0.82 -0.34
C ALA A 158 9.18 -1.28 -1.34
N PRO A 159 9.69 -2.52 -1.20
CA PRO A 159 10.55 -3.12 -2.21
C PRO A 159 9.86 -3.22 -3.58
N PRO A 160 10.62 -3.20 -4.71
CA PRO A 160 10.05 -3.09 -6.05
C PRO A 160 8.95 -4.11 -6.40
N VAL A 161 9.06 -5.36 -5.93
CA VAL A 161 8.04 -6.38 -6.16
C VAL A 161 6.73 -6.03 -5.47
N ILE A 162 6.80 -5.60 -4.21
CA ILE A 162 5.64 -5.21 -3.42
C ILE A 162 5.00 -3.97 -4.04
N SER A 163 5.81 -2.98 -4.43
CA SER A 163 5.33 -1.80 -5.15
C SER A 163 4.61 -2.15 -6.45
N ALA A 164 5.14 -3.10 -7.23
CA ALA A 164 4.50 -3.56 -8.47
C ALA A 164 3.12 -4.17 -8.21
N ILE A 165 2.99 -5.02 -7.19
CA ILE A 165 1.70 -5.61 -6.78
C ILE A 165 0.69 -4.52 -6.36
N ILE A 166 1.14 -3.56 -5.54
CA ILE A 166 0.29 -2.46 -5.06
C ILE A 166 -0.24 -1.62 -6.22
N LEU A 167 0.61 -1.32 -7.20
CA LEU A 167 0.24 -0.50 -8.36
C LEU A 167 -0.75 -1.18 -9.30
N LEU A 168 -0.88 -2.51 -9.23
CA LEU A 168 -1.93 -3.24 -9.95
C LEU A 168 -3.30 -3.12 -9.28
N HIS A 169 -3.38 -2.55 -8.06
CA HIS A 169 -4.66 -2.39 -7.38
C HIS A 169 -5.62 -1.50 -8.18
N PRO A 170 -6.90 -1.87 -8.37
CA PRO A 170 -7.84 -1.13 -9.23
C PRO A 170 -8.08 0.34 -8.83
N GLN A 171 -7.89 0.67 -7.55
CA GLN A 171 -8.02 2.05 -7.05
C GLN A 171 -6.74 2.88 -7.22
N THR A 172 -5.69 2.34 -7.83
CA THR A 172 -4.47 3.10 -8.11
C THR A 172 -4.79 4.24 -9.08
N SER A 173 -4.53 5.47 -8.65
CA SER A 173 -4.84 6.66 -9.43
C SER A 173 -3.83 6.87 -10.56
N PRO A 174 -4.24 7.52 -11.67
CA PRO A 174 -3.32 7.94 -12.72
C PRO A 174 -2.15 8.80 -12.22
N SER A 175 -2.39 9.62 -11.18
CA SER A 175 -1.36 10.46 -10.56
C SER A 175 -0.28 9.66 -9.83
N ILE A 176 -0.65 8.57 -9.14
CA ILE A 176 0.31 7.67 -8.49
C ILE A 176 1.16 6.95 -9.55
N LEU A 177 0.53 6.45 -10.63
CA LEU A 177 1.22 5.76 -11.72
C LEU A 177 2.24 6.66 -12.41
N ALA A 178 1.87 7.93 -12.68
CA ALA A 178 2.79 8.92 -13.25
C ALA A 178 3.96 9.22 -12.31
N ALA A 179 3.68 9.51 -11.04
CA ALA A 179 4.71 9.80 -10.05
C ALA A 179 5.69 8.63 -9.86
N MET A 180 5.18 7.40 -9.83
CA MET A 180 6.03 6.20 -9.72
C MET A 180 6.91 6.00 -10.95
N THR A 181 6.41 6.29 -12.16
CA THR A 181 7.21 6.21 -13.39
C THR A 181 8.40 7.18 -13.35
N GLU A 182 8.18 8.40 -12.86
CA GLU A 182 9.24 9.41 -12.74
C GLU A 182 10.30 9.03 -11.69
N GLN A 183 9.88 8.39 -10.61
CA GLN A 183 10.76 7.97 -9.52
C GLN A 183 11.57 6.71 -9.86
N VAL A 184 10.98 5.78 -10.60
CA VAL A 184 11.56 4.47 -10.90
C VAL A 184 12.39 4.52 -12.19
N LYS A 185 13.62 5.05 -12.06
CA LYS A 185 14.58 5.15 -13.18
C LYS A 185 15.57 3.99 -13.26
N CYS A 186 15.66 3.16 -12.22
CA CYS A 186 16.56 2.02 -12.18
C CYS A 186 16.15 0.94 -13.20
N VAL A 187 17.13 0.38 -13.91
CA VAL A 187 16.94 -0.70 -14.91
C VAL A 187 16.40 -1.98 -14.25
N HIS A 188 16.81 -2.27 -13.02
CA HIS A 188 16.39 -3.47 -12.29
C HIS A 188 14.97 -3.38 -11.71
N CYS A 189 14.33 -2.20 -11.74
CA CYS A 189 12.96 -2.01 -11.24
C CYS A 189 11.90 -2.21 -12.35
N TRP A 190 12.21 -3.01 -13.37
CA TRP A 190 11.33 -3.23 -14.52
C TRP A 190 9.96 -3.80 -14.14
N LEU A 191 9.85 -4.57 -13.05
CA LEU A 191 8.58 -5.09 -12.54
C LEU A 191 7.58 -3.98 -12.19
N VAL A 192 8.07 -2.89 -11.58
CA VAL A 192 7.23 -1.73 -11.25
C VAL A 192 6.75 -1.04 -12.53
N LYS A 193 7.65 -0.82 -13.48
CA LYS A 193 7.29 -0.21 -14.76
C LYS A 193 6.33 -1.09 -15.57
N TYR A 194 6.50 -2.40 -15.51
CA TYR A 194 5.62 -3.37 -16.16
C TYR A 194 4.22 -3.33 -15.56
N ALA A 195 4.11 -3.31 -14.22
CA ALA A 195 2.83 -3.14 -13.53
C ALA A 195 2.13 -1.83 -13.94
N ILE A 196 2.88 -0.73 -14.05
CA ILE A 196 2.37 0.54 -14.55
C ILE A 196 1.90 0.40 -16.01
N ALA A 197 2.70 -0.20 -16.90
CA ALA A 197 2.32 -0.37 -18.31
C ALA A 197 1.05 -1.20 -18.49
N GLN A 198 0.83 -2.21 -17.64
CA GLN A 198 -0.34 -3.09 -17.67
C GLN A 198 -1.61 -2.43 -17.09
N HIS A 199 -1.47 -1.44 -16.21
CA HIS A 199 -2.61 -0.92 -15.47
C HIS A 199 -3.59 -0.16 -16.39
N PRO A 200 -4.92 -0.41 -16.30
CA PRO A 200 -5.91 0.17 -17.22
C PRO A 200 -6.05 1.70 -17.09
N ASN A 201 -5.71 2.26 -15.93
CA ASN A 201 -5.77 3.72 -15.70
C ASN A 201 -4.45 4.45 -15.98
N THR A 202 -3.47 3.78 -16.60
CA THR A 202 -2.17 4.41 -16.88
C THR A 202 -2.31 5.51 -17.92
N PRO A 203 -1.86 6.75 -17.64
CA PRO A 203 -1.95 7.83 -18.61
C PRO A 203 -1.26 7.51 -19.94
N ILE A 204 -1.86 7.95 -21.06
CA ILE A 204 -1.28 7.76 -22.40
C ILE A 204 0.13 8.34 -22.50
N SER A 205 0.42 9.47 -21.83
CA SER A 205 1.76 10.05 -21.78
C SER A 205 2.78 9.09 -21.14
N VAL A 206 2.41 8.46 -20.03
CA VAL A 206 3.22 7.45 -19.35
C VAL A 206 3.41 6.22 -20.24
N LEU A 207 2.35 5.73 -20.88
CA LEU A 207 2.45 4.60 -21.81
C LEU A 207 3.38 4.89 -22.99
N LYS A 208 3.36 6.10 -23.56
CA LYS A 208 4.30 6.50 -24.62
C LYS A 208 5.75 6.47 -24.15
N THR A 209 6.01 6.90 -22.92
CA THR A 209 7.35 6.80 -22.31
C THR A 209 7.76 5.33 -22.13
N LEU A 210 6.87 4.47 -21.63
CA LEU A 210 7.16 3.06 -21.40
C LEU A 210 7.26 2.23 -22.70
N ALA A 211 6.62 2.67 -23.79
CA ALA A 211 6.67 2.01 -25.10
C ALA A 211 8.04 2.10 -25.80
N VAL A 212 8.98 2.84 -25.22
CA VAL A 212 10.40 2.90 -25.63
C VAL A 212 11.33 2.48 -24.49
N ASP A 213 10.82 1.84 -23.43
CA ASP A 213 11.64 1.32 -22.34
C ASP A 213 12.61 0.25 -22.87
N SER A 214 13.79 0.17 -22.23
CA SER A 214 14.84 -0.78 -22.58
C SER A 214 14.47 -2.23 -22.24
N HIS A 215 13.54 -2.44 -21.30
CA HIS A 215 13.11 -3.78 -20.91
C HIS A 215 11.98 -4.27 -21.83
N PRO A 216 12.16 -5.39 -22.58
CA PRO A 216 11.21 -5.82 -23.61
C PRO A 216 9.78 -5.98 -23.10
N GLN A 217 9.58 -6.63 -21.95
CA GLN A 217 8.26 -6.86 -21.37
C GLN A 217 7.52 -5.56 -21.04
N VAL A 218 8.23 -4.54 -20.55
CA VAL A 218 7.65 -3.22 -20.25
C VAL A 218 7.21 -2.53 -21.55
N GLN A 219 8.10 -2.58 -22.55
CA GLN A 219 7.87 -2.02 -23.87
C GLN A 219 6.64 -2.63 -24.55
N ASP A 220 6.55 -3.96 -24.54
CA ASP A 220 5.47 -4.71 -25.17
C ASP A 220 4.12 -4.45 -24.49
N ALA A 221 4.08 -4.50 -23.15
CA ALA A 221 2.87 -4.19 -22.39
C ALA A 221 2.35 -2.77 -22.71
N ALA A 222 3.23 -1.77 -22.73
CA ALA A 222 2.84 -0.40 -23.03
C ALA A 222 2.33 -0.23 -24.47
N LYS A 223 2.96 -0.90 -25.45
CA LYS A 223 2.51 -0.89 -26.86
C LYS A 223 1.14 -1.55 -27.01
N ILE A 224 0.90 -2.70 -26.36
CA ILE A 224 -0.40 -3.39 -26.38
C ILE A 224 -1.49 -2.46 -25.82
N GLN A 225 -1.23 -1.84 -24.67
CA GLN A 225 -2.18 -0.91 -24.05
C GLN A 225 -2.50 0.27 -24.96
N LEU A 226 -1.49 0.89 -25.59
CA LEU A 226 -1.66 1.98 -26.55
C LEU A 226 -2.51 1.57 -27.77
N GLN A 227 -2.29 0.37 -28.31
CA GLN A 227 -3.11 -0.16 -29.40
C GLN A 227 -4.58 -0.36 -28.99
N GLY A 228 -4.82 -0.78 -27.74
CA GLY A 228 -6.16 -0.86 -27.15
C GLY A 228 -6.89 0.49 -27.17
N TYR A 229 -6.20 1.57 -26.79
CA TYR A 229 -6.75 2.93 -26.88
C TYR A 229 -7.09 3.33 -28.31
N SER A 230 -6.20 3.06 -29.28
CA SER A 230 -6.47 3.38 -30.69
C SER A 230 -7.69 2.65 -31.25
N LYS A 231 -7.93 1.40 -30.84
CA LYS A 231 -9.11 0.63 -31.27
C LYS A 231 -10.40 1.12 -30.60
N SER A 232 -10.35 1.47 -29.32
CA SER A 232 -11.53 1.99 -28.60
C SER A 232 -12.02 3.33 -29.18
N SER A 233 -11.10 4.23 -29.54
CA SER A 233 -11.45 5.54 -30.12
C SER A 233 -12.09 5.44 -31.51
N VAL A 234 -11.87 4.34 -32.23
CA VAL A 234 -12.44 4.09 -33.57
C VAL A 234 -13.84 3.49 -33.48
N ILE A 235 -14.18 2.83 -32.37
CA ILE A 235 -15.51 2.20 -32.17
C ILE A 235 -16.51 3.18 -31.54
N SER A 236 -16.02 4.25 -30.88
CA SER A 236 -16.84 5.28 -30.24
C SER A 236 -17.12 6.52 -31.11
N ALA A 237 -16.81 6.47 -32.41
CA ALA A 237 -17.05 7.54 -33.39
C ALA A 237 -18.01 7.06 -34.48
#